data_AF-A0A7S0FN40-F1
#
_entry.id   AF-A0A7S0FN40-F1
#
_cell.length_a   1.000
_cell.length_b   1.000
_cell.length_c   1.000
_cell.angle_alpha   90.00
_cell.angle_beta   90.00
_cell.angle_gamma   90.00
#
_symmetry.space_group_name_H-M   'P 1'
#
loop_
_entity.id
_entity.type
_entity.pdbx_description
1 polymer ?
#
loop_
_entity_poly.entity_id
_entity_poly.type
_entity_poly.pdbx_seq_one_letter_code
_entity_poly.pdbx_strand_id
1 'polypeptide(L)'
;GTGAPSAPLDATAVQAACCVIGTAEYCDETLPQLAESLQRVISSEFEARVSFANEQELLRNLMNRANQVLVQSVNCSLDEAFSKMTRTKWASFSQDVGDHSAYVGDIAERLSKQMGPVAMHLSKIHYRFFCDKFVQAFVARFINEIYKCGKISEQVASIGPCHAWWVPLAIHPWRLHLRSQQDMDALCRAEAEK
;
A
#
# COMPACT_ATOMS: atom_id res chain seq x y z
N GLY A 1 1.01 -21.76 -6.16
CA GLY A 1 -0.11 -21.65 -5.20
C GLY A 1 0.40 -20.91 -3.99
N THR A 2 -0.05 -19.69 -3.77
CA THR A 2 0.23 -18.92 -2.55
C THR A 2 -1.11 -18.39 -2.09
N GLY A 3 -1.71 -19.07 -1.10
CA GLY A 3 -2.89 -18.56 -0.42
C GLY A 3 -2.50 -17.25 0.26
N ALA A 4 -2.94 -16.14 -0.31
CA ALA A 4 -2.86 -14.86 0.37
C ALA A 4 -3.65 -14.99 1.69
N PRO A 5 -3.17 -14.39 2.80
CA PRO A 5 -3.95 -14.35 4.01
C PRO A 5 -5.28 -13.64 3.70
N SER A 6 -6.38 -14.37 3.83
CA SER A 6 -7.75 -13.86 3.65
C SER A 6 -8.23 -13.01 4.82
N ALA A 7 -7.32 -12.66 5.74
CA ALA A 7 -7.61 -11.95 6.97
C ALA A 7 -6.55 -10.87 7.23
N PRO A 8 -6.92 -9.75 7.88
CA PRO A 8 -5.96 -8.76 8.37
C PRO A 8 -4.96 -9.42 9.32
N LEU A 9 -3.70 -9.02 9.24
CA LEU A 9 -2.68 -9.42 10.20
C LEU A 9 -2.97 -8.82 11.58
N ASP A 10 -2.62 -9.55 12.63
CA ASP A 10 -2.59 -9.01 13.98
C ASP A 10 -1.34 -8.13 14.19
N ALA A 11 -1.30 -7.42 15.31
CA ALA A 11 -0.21 -6.48 15.60
C ALA A 11 1.17 -7.16 15.63
N THR A 12 1.23 -8.40 16.15
CA THR A 12 2.47 -9.18 16.22
C THR A 12 2.98 -9.58 14.84
N ALA A 13 2.09 -10.03 13.94
CA ALA A 13 2.49 -10.37 12.57
C ALA A 13 2.89 -9.13 11.75
N VAL A 14 2.24 -7.98 11.97
CA VAL A 14 2.67 -6.70 11.37
C VAL A 14 4.09 -6.35 11.82
N GLN A 15 4.36 -6.43 13.12
CA GLN A 15 5.70 -6.19 13.66
C GLN A 15 6.73 -7.17 13.08
N ALA A 16 6.41 -8.47 13.02
CA ALA A 16 7.29 -9.48 12.46
C ALA A 16 7.64 -9.18 10.98
N ALA A 17 6.65 -8.80 10.16
CA ALA A 17 6.89 -8.43 8.76
C ALA A 17 7.77 -7.18 8.63
N CYS A 18 7.60 -6.19 9.51
CA CYS A 18 8.47 -5.00 9.53
C CYS A 18 9.90 -5.34 9.96
N CYS A 19 10.07 -6.21 10.96
CA CYS A 19 11.37 -6.71 11.37
C CYS A 19 12.07 -7.48 10.24
N VAL A 20 11.34 -8.33 9.51
CA VAL A 20 11.89 -9.04 8.34
C VAL A 20 12.42 -8.06 7.29
N ILE A 21 11.69 -6.98 7.00
CA ILE A 21 12.15 -5.94 6.07
C ILE A 21 13.45 -5.31 6.57
N GLY A 22 13.49 -4.85 7.82
CA GLY A 22 14.67 -4.19 8.38
C GLY A 22 15.89 -5.10 8.48
N THR A 23 15.70 -6.37 8.85
CA THR A 23 16.80 -7.35 8.89
C THR A 23 17.30 -7.68 7.49
N ALA A 24 16.40 -7.88 6.53
CA ALA A 24 16.79 -8.18 5.15
C ALA A 24 17.53 -7.00 4.50
N GLU A 25 17.12 -5.76 4.76
CA GLU A 25 17.82 -4.54 4.34
C GLU A 25 19.24 -4.52 4.91
N TYR A 26 19.38 -4.67 6.23
CA TYR A 26 20.69 -4.66 6.88
C TYR A 26 21.63 -5.72 6.30
N CYS A 27 21.11 -6.92 6.03
CA CYS A 27 21.89 -7.97 5.38
C CYS A 27 22.27 -7.58 3.93
N ASP A 28 21.35 -7.03 3.14
CA ASP A 28 21.62 -6.62 1.75
C ASP A 28 22.72 -5.55 1.68
N GLU A 29 22.70 -4.61 2.63
CA GLU A 29 23.68 -3.52 2.74
C GLU A 29 25.06 -3.98 3.23
N THR A 30 25.12 -5.07 4.03
CA THR A 30 26.36 -5.55 4.67
C THR A 30 27.09 -6.63 3.84
N LEU A 31 26.38 -7.35 2.98
CA LEU A 31 26.95 -8.39 2.13
C LEU A 31 28.10 -7.90 1.22
N PRO A 32 28.08 -6.69 0.62
CA PRO A 32 29.18 -6.20 -0.20
C PRO A 32 30.50 -6.04 0.59
N GLN A 33 30.45 -5.43 1.78
CA GLN A 33 31.65 -5.23 2.60
C GLN A 33 32.19 -6.57 3.11
N LEU A 34 31.30 -7.55 3.35
CA LEU A 34 31.70 -8.93 3.64
C LEU A 34 32.41 -9.58 2.45
N ALA A 35 31.89 -9.44 1.22
CA ALA A 35 32.53 -9.95 0.01
C ALA A 35 33.95 -9.40 -0.15
N GLU A 36 34.11 -8.07 -0.04
CA GLU A 36 35.43 -7.43 -0.12
C GLU A 36 36.39 -7.94 0.96
N SER A 37 35.89 -8.11 2.20
CA SER A 37 36.70 -8.60 3.31
C SER A 37 37.17 -10.04 3.08
N LEU A 38 36.32 -10.90 2.52
CA LEU A 38 36.68 -12.27 2.16
C LEU A 38 37.67 -12.33 0.99
N GLN A 39 37.48 -11.48 -0.02
CA GLN A 39 38.39 -11.37 -1.17
C GLN A 39 39.81 -10.97 -0.75
N ARG A 40 39.97 -10.14 0.29
CA ARG A 40 41.30 -9.76 0.83
C ARG A 40 42.05 -10.90 1.54
N VAL A 41 41.34 -11.96 1.96
CA VAL A 41 41.92 -13.07 2.75
C VAL A 41 42.14 -14.32 1.90
N ILE A 42 41.33 -14.52 0.85
CA ILE A 42 41.41 -15.69 -0.02
C ILE A 42 42.53 -15.56 -1.07
N SER A 43 42.99 -16.69 -1.61
CA SER A 43 43.94 -16.70 -2.73
C SER A 43 43.33 -16.09 -3.99
N SER A 44 44.16 -15.36 -4.75
CA SER A 44 43.73 -14.59 -5.94
C SER A 44 43.04 -15.40 -7.03
N GLU A 45 43.32 -16.70 -7.12
CA GLU A 45 42.65 -17.63 -8.04
C GLU A 45 41.16 -17.87 -7.72
N PHE A 46 40.72 -17.58 -6.49
CA PHE A 46 39.34 -17.78 -6.03
C PHE A 46 38.56 -16.48 -5.81
N GLU A 47 39.21 -15.30 -5.82
CA GLU A 47 38.58 -14.01 -5.56
C GLU A 47 37.36 -13.75 -6.46
N ALA A 48 37.49 -14.05 -7.77
CA ALA A 48 36.42 -13.87 -8.75
C ALA A 48 35.19 -14.75 -8.51
N ARG A 49 35.30 -15.78 -7.65
CA ARG A 49 34.19 -16.67 -7.28
C ARG A 49 33.45 -16.22 -6.02
N VAL A 50 33.99 -15.26 -5.27
CA VAL A 50 33.39 -14.73 -4.05
C VAL A 50 32.47 -13.57 -4.42
N SER A 51 31.18 -13.86 -4.58
CA SER A 51 30.13 -12.87 -4.82
C SER A 51 28.86 -13.27 -4.09
N PHE A 52 28.19 -12.29 -3.49
CA PHE A 52 26.89 -12.47 -2.82
C PHE A 52 25.72 -11.85 -3.61
N ALA A 53 25.91 -11.60 -4.92
CA ALA A 53 24.90 -10.94 -5.74
C ALA A 53 23.56 -11.71 -5.77
N ASN A 54 23.61 -13.04 -5.73
CA ASN A 54 22.41 -13.88 -5.70
C ASN A 54 21.68 -13.77 -4.35
N GLU A 55 22.41 -13.77 -3.24
CA GLU A 55 21.88 -13.62 -1.88
C GLU A 55 21.24 -12.23 -1.70
N GLN A 56 21.89 -11.18 -2.22
CA GLN A 56 21.32 -9.84 -2.25
C GLN A 56 19.99 -9.79 -2.99
N GLU A 57 19.91 -10.42 -4.16
CA GLU A 57 18.66 -10.51 -4.92
C GLU A 57 17.57 -11.27 -4.16
N LEU A 58 17.92 -12.34 -3.45
CA LEU A 58 16.97 -13.06 -2.59
C LEU A 58 16.46 -12.19 -1.42
N LEU A 59 17.33 -11.40 -0.80
CA LEU A 59 16.96 -10.47 0.28
C LEU A 59 16.04 -9.35 -0.22
N ARG A 60 16.33 -8.79 -1.40
CA ARG A 60 15.45 -7.80 -2.04
C ARG A 60 14.07 -8.37 -2.37
N ASN A 61 14.04 -9.60 -2.86
CA ASN A 61 12.78 -10.30 -3.10
C ASN A 61 12.01 -10.60 -1.81
N LEU A 62 12.69 -10.93 -0.71
CA LEU A 62 12.09 -11.10 0.60
C LEU A 62 11.48 -9.79 1.12
N MET A 63 12.22 -8.68 1.05
CA MET A 63 11.71 -7.34 1.41
C MET A 63 10.44 -6.99 0.62
N ASN A 64 10.46 -7.19 -0.70
CA ASN A 64 9.32 -6.93 -1.56
C ASN A 64 8.08 -7.78 -1.20
N ARG A 65 8.27 -9.07 -0.90
CA ARG A 65 7.17 -9.96 -0.48
C ARG A 65 6.60 -9.58 0.89
N ALA A 66 7.47 -9.27 1.86
CA ALA A 66 7.04 -8.81 3.18
C ALA A 66 6.23 -7.51 3.07
N ASN A 67 6.67 -6.58 2.21
CA ASN A 67 5.93 -5.35 1.92
C ASN A 67 4.55 -5.63 1.28
N GLN A 68 4.48 -6.55 0.32
CA GLN A 68 3.20 -6.95 -0.28
C GLN A 68 2.24 -7.55 0.75
N VAL A 69 2.75 -8.35 1.69
CA VAL A 69 1.94 -8.92 2.78
C VAL A 69 1.37 -7.81 3.69
N LEU A 70 2.16 -6.78 4.01
CA LEU A 70 1.66 -5.61 4.75
C LEU A 70 0.57 -4.87 3.96
N VAL A 71 0.79 -4.61 2.67
CA VAL A 71 -0.20 -3.95 1.82
C VAL A 71 -1.51 -4.73 1.75
N GLN A 72 -1.42 -6.05 1.60
CA GLN A 72 -2.58 -6.94 1.55
C GLN A 72 -3.33 -6.95 2.88
N SER A 73 -2.61 -7.00 4.00
CA SER A 73 -3.19 -6.96 5.35
C SER A 73 -4.07 -5.73 5.56
N VAL A 74 -3.53 -4.54 5.23
CA VAL A 74 -4.29 -3.28 5.35
C VAL A 74 -5.49 -3.31 4.42
N ASN A 75 -5.33 -3.78 3.17
CA ASN A 75 -6.46 -3.91 2.26
C ASN A 75 -7.56 -4.82 2.83
N CYS A 76 -7.24 -6.02 3.33
CA CYS A 76 -8.21 -6.93 3.93
C CYS A 76 -8.98 -6.31 5.11
N SER A 77 -8.36 -5.40 5.87
CA SER A 77 -9.04 -4.71 6.98
C SER A 77 -10.20 -3.80 6.53
N LEU A 78 -10.22 -3.44 5.24
CA LEU A 78 -11.23 -2.59 4.61
C LEU A 78 -12.39 -3.39 4.01
N ASP A 79 -12.30 -4.72 3.97
CA ASP A 79 -13.31 -5.60 3.32
C ASP A 79 -14.71 -5.35 3.86
N GLU A 80 -14.85 -5.21 5.18
CA GLU A 80 -16.13 -4.90 5.81
C GLU A 80 -16.66 -3.51 5.42
N ALA A 81 -15.78 -2.50 5.36
CA ALA A 81 -16.17 -1.14 5.01
C ALA A 81 -16.63 -1.06 3.54
N PHE A 82 -15.91 -1.71 2.63
CA PHE A 82 -16.32 -1.84 1.23
C PHE A 82 -17.60 -2.67 1.04
N SER A 83 -17.79 -3.72 1.83
CA SER A 83 -19.02 -4.51 1.79
C SER A 83 -20.25 -3.71 2.27
N LYS A 84 -20.10 -2.88 3.30
CA LYS A 84 -21.16 -1.95 3.73
C LYS A 84 -21.47 -0.92 2.64
N MET A 85 -20.43 -0.35 2.01
CA MET A 85 -20.56 0.63 0.93
C MET A 85 -21.37 0.07 -0.25
N THR A 86 -21.03 -1.12 -0.73
CA THR A 86 -21.71 -1.77 -1.87
C THR A 86 -23.13 -2.24 -1.57
N ARG A 87 -23.46 -2.52 -0.29
CA ARG A 87 -24.81 -2.93 0.13
C ARG A 87 -25.74 -1.76 0.45
N THR A 88 -25.23 -0.54 0.50
CA THR A 88 -26.03 0.64 0.80
C THR A 88 -27.00 0.90 -0.36
N LYS A 89 -28.29 1.05 -0.07
CA LYS A 89 -29.33 1.34 -1.07
C LYS A 89 -29.27 2.81 -1.47
N TRP A 90 -28.38 3.13 -2.42
CA TRP A 90 -28.22 4.48 -2.98
C TRP A 90 -29.52 5.07 -3.56
N ALA A 91 -30.43 4.21 -4.02
CA ALA A 91 -31.71 4.63 -4.62
C ALA A 91 -32.76 5.18 -3.63
N SER A 92 -32.56 5.06 -2.31
CA SER A 92 -33.55 5.52 -1.31
C SER A 92 -33.06 6.69 -0.45
N PHE A 93 -31.86 7.22 -0.69
CA PHE A 93 -31.27 8.29 0.12
C PHE A 93 -31.44 9.64 -0.58
N SER A 94 -32.65 10.22 -0.49
CA SER A 94 -33.00 11.47 -1.17
C SER A 94 -33.05 12.70 -0.27
N GLN A 95 -32.54 12.68 0.98
CA GLN A 95 -32.81 13.83 1.87
C GLN A 95 -31.80 14.22 2.95
N ASP A 96 -30.67 13.53 3.13
CA ASP A 96 -29.64 14.01 4.08
C ASP A 96 -28.25 13.97 3.45
N VAL A 97 -27.87 15.08 2.82
CA VAL A 97 -26.51 15.30 2.31
C VAL A 97 -25.69 15.95 3.43
N GLY A 98 -25.30 15.14 4.42
CA GLY A 98 -24.30 15.55 5.41
C GLY A 98 -22.90 15.53 4.80
N ASP A 99 -22.02 16.45 5.21
CA ASP A 99 -20.70 16.83 4.65
C ASP A 99 -19.69 15.71 4.27
N HIS A 100 -19.99 14.44 4.54
CA HIS A 100 -19.19 13.26 4.15
C HIS A 100 -20.03 11.99 4.29
N SER A 101 -19.97 11.09 3.31
CA SER A 101 -20.66 9.80 3.37
C SER A 101 -20.09 8.92 4.51
N ALA A 102 -20.94 8.32 5.34
CA ALA A 102 -20.51 7.55 6.53
C ALA A 102 -19.44 6.47 6.25
N TYR A 103 -19.45 5.86 5.05
CA TYR A 103 -18.46 4.86 4.65
C TYR A 103 -17.04 5.44 4.54
N VAL A 104 -16.91 6.73 4.22
CA VAL A 104 -15.63 7.43 4.10
C VAL A 104 -14.98 7.55 5.47
N GLY A 105 -15.76 7.93 6.49
CA GLY A 105 -15.32 7.95 7.90
C GLY A 105 -14.86 6.57 8.40
N ASP A 106 -15.67 5.53 8.17
CA ASP A 106 -15.34 4.14 8.52
C ASP A 106 -14.00 3.69 7.89
N ILE A 107 -13.72 4.09 6.64
CA ILE A 107 -12.48 3.76 5.94
C ILE A 107 -11.29 4.50 6.56
N ALA A 108 -11.36 5.82 6.80
CA ALA A 108 -10.21 6.54 7.38
C ALA A 108 -9.89 6.12 8.80
N GLU A 109 -10.89 5.83 9.63
CA GLU A 109 -10.65 5.34 10.99
C GLU A 109 -9.88 4.01 10.95
N ARG A 110 -10.32 3.07 10.09
CA ARG A 110 -9.64 1.78 9.90
C ARG A 110 -8.23 1.95 9.35
N LEU A 111 -8.05 2.81 8.34
CA LEU A 111 -6.72 3.10 7.80
C LEU A 111 -5.80 3.67 8.87
N SER A 112 -6.24 4.68 9.62
CA SER A 112 -5.43 5.30 10.68
C SER A 112 -4.98 4.27 11.71
N LYS A 113 -5.87 3.36 12.11
CA LYS A 113 -5.58 2.29 13.06
C LYS A 113 -4.57 1.27 12.53
N GLN A 114 -4.62 0.93 11.24
CA GLN A 114 -3.76 -0.09 10.63
C GLN A 114 -2.41 0.47 10.14
N MET A 115 -2.39 1.72 9.67
CA MET A 115 -1.17 2.42 9.21
C MET A 115 -0.23 2.75 10.38
N GLY A 116 -0.77 3.11 11.54
CA GLY A 116 0.03 3.52 12.71
C GLY A 116 1.09 2.51 13.13
N PRO A 117 0.73 1.23 13.38
CA PRO A 117 1.71 0.19 13.71
C PRO A 117 2.76 -0.02 12.61
N VAL A 118 2.38 0.06 11.33
CA VAL A 118 3.35 -0.10 10.21
C VAL A 118 4.35 1.06 10.20
N ALA A 119 3.86 2.29 10.38
CA ALA A 119 4.69 3.50 10.44
C ALA A 119 5.69 3.48 11.61
N MET A 120 5.31 2.85 12.72
CA MET A 120 6.13 2.78 13.94
C MET A 120 7.33 1.84 13.78
N HIS A 121 7.20 0.78 13.00
CA HIS A 121 8.21 -0.28 12.91
C HIS A 121 9.08 -0.23 11.65
N LEU A 122 8.64 0.46 10.59
CA LEU A 122 9.43 0.61 9.37
C LEU A 122 10.32 1.86 9.39
N SER A 123 11.46 1.78 8.69
CA SER A 123 12.25 2.96 8.35
C SER A 123 11.43 3.92 7.47
N LYS A 124 11.80 5.19 7.44
CA LYS A 124 11.09 6.21 6.62
C LYS A 124 11.06 5.84 5.12
N ILE A 125 12.12 5.21 4.62
CA ILE A 125 12.24 4.82 3.21
C ILE A 125 11.28 3.65 2.91
N HIS A 126 11.30 2.61 3.74
CA HIS A 126 10.40 1.46 3.58
C HIS A 126 8.95 1.83 3.81
N TYR A 127 8.67 2.70 4.77
CA TYR A 127 7.31 3.19 4.99
C TYR A 127 6.79 3.98 3.77
N ARG A 128 7.63 4.78 3.12
CA ARG A 128 7.27 5.45 1.86
C ARG A 128 6.98 4.44 0.75
N PHE A 129 7.86 3.46 0.55
CA PHE A 129 7.66 2.42 -0.45
C PHE A 129 6.39 1.60 -0.21
N PHE A 130 6.14 1.24 1.04
CA PHE A 130 4.90 0.61 1.49
C PHE A 130 3.68 1.45 1.10
N CYS A 131 3.66 2.74 1.41
CA CYS A 131 2.52 3.60 1.09
C CYS A 131 2.31 3.79 -0.40
N ASP A 132 3.38 3.90 -1.19
CA ASP A 132 3.27 3.98 -2.65
C ASP A 132 2.58 2.71 -3.21
N LYS A 133 2.94 1.53 -2.70
CA LYS A 133 2.32 0.25 -3.08
C LYS A 133 0.90 0.11 -2.53
N PHE A 134 0.65 0.59 -1.33
CA PHE A 134 -0.68 0.59 -0.75
C PHE A 134 -1.66 1.45 -1.55
N VAL A 135 -1.28 2.68 -1.90
CA VAL A 135 -2.14 3.59 -2.69
C VAL A 135 -2.47 2.98 -4.05
N GLN A 136 -1.49 2.39 -4.74
CA GLN A 136 -1.73 1.70 -6.02
C GLN A 136 -2.81 0.60 -5.90
N ALA A 137 -2.71 -0.23 -4.86
CA ALA A 137 -3.68 -1.29 -4.61
C ALA A 137 -5.06 -0.74 -4.15
N PHE A 138 -5.04 0.25 -3.25
CA PHE A 138 -6.24 0.85 -2.68
C PHE A 138 -7.09 1.55 -3.74
N VAL A 139 -6.46 2.36 -4.60
CA VAL A 139 -7.18 3.13 -5.62
C VAL A 139 -7.85 2.20 -6.64
N ALA A 140 -7.12 1.20 -7.14
CA ALA A 140 -7.67 0.22 -8.07
C ALA A 140 -8.88 -0.51 -7.47
N ARG A 141 -8.79 -0.87 -6.18
CA ARG A 141 -9.88 -1.50 -5.44
C ARG A 141 -11.06 -0.56 -5.23
N PHE A 142 -10.80 0.67 -4.79
CA PHE A 142 -11.83 1.65 -4.47
C PHE A 142 -12.71 1.96 -5.68
N ILE A 143 -12.09 2.16 -6.85
CA ILE A 143 -12.79 2.34 -8.13
C ILE A 143 -13.71 1.15 -8.42
N ASN A 144 -13.19 -0.08 -8.32
CA ASN A 144 -13.96 -1.30 -8.56
C ASN A 144 -15.18 -1.43 -7.63
N GLU A 145 -15.01 -1.13 -6.35
CA GLU A 145 -16.11 -1.20 -5.37
C GLU A 145 -17.17 -0.10 -5.58
N ILE A 146 -16.78 1.09 -6.04
CA ILE A 146 -17.73 2.15 -6.42
C ILE A 146 -18.58 1.72 -7.61
N TYR A 147 -17.98 1.13 -8.65
CA TYR A 147 -18.75 0.69 -9.82
C TYR A 147 -19.81 -0.37 -9.48
N LYS A 148 -19.57 -1.18 -8.44
CA LYS A 148 -20.54 -2.17 -7.94
C LYS A 148 -21.74 -1.54 -7.24
N CYS A 149 -21.67 -0.27 -6.83
CA CYS A 149 -22.73 0.39 -6.06
C CYS A 149 -24.00 0.71 -6.87
N GLY A 150 -24.03 0.49 -8.20
CA GLY A 150 -25.24 0.45 -9.01
C GLY A 150 -26.00 1.78 -9.15
N LYS A 151 -25.89 2.43 -10.33
CA LYS A 151 -26.50 3.73 -10.69
C LYS A 151 -26.26 4.82 -9.64
N ILE A 152 -25.03 5.28 -9.54
CA ILE A 152 -24.79 6.63 -9.04
C ILE A 152 -25.13 7.57 -10.21
N SER A 153 -26.40 7.97 -10.31
CA SER A 153 -26.91 8.82 -11.37
C SER A 153 -26.18 10.16 -11.36
N GLU A 154 -25.43 10.44 -12.43
CA GLU A 154 -25.04 11.78 -12.92
C GLU A 154 -24.17 12.67 -11.98
N GLN A 155 -24.10 12.38 -10.68
CA GLN A 155 -23.40 13.21 -9.69
C GLN A 155 -21.96 12.75 -9.42
N VAL A 156 -21.55 11.53 -9.79
CA VAL A 156 -20.13 11.10 -9.64
C VAL A 156 -19.22 11.80 -10.63
N ALA A 157 -19.74 12.24 -11.79
CA ALA A 157 -18.97 13.05 -12.74
C ALA A 157 -18.59 14.43 -12.15
N SER A 158 -19.39 14.96 -11.23
CA SER A 158 -19.16 16.25 -10.56
C SER A 158 -18.54 16.13 -9.16
N ILE A 159 -18.70 14.97 -8.50
CA ILE A 159 -18.15 14.66 -7.16
C ILE A 159 -16.80 13.92 -7.23
N GLY A 160 -16.47 13.32 -8.38
CA GLY A 160 -15.20 12.63 -8.65
C GLY A 160 -13.94 13.43 -8.29
N PRO A 161 -13.90 14.76 -8.48
CA PRO A 161 -12.79 15.57 -7.98
C PRO A 161 -12.77 15.59 -6.45
N CYS A 162 -13.87 15.91 -5.76
CA CYS A 162 -13.93 16.15 -4.31
C CYS A 162 -13.59 14.94 -3.43
N HIS A 163 -13.96 13.71 -3.82
CA HIS A 163 -13.59 12.50 -3.05
C HIS A 163 -12.15 12.03 -3.31
N ALA A 164 -11.57 12.37 -4.48
CA ALA A 164 -10.17 12.11 -4.78
C ALA A 164 -9.21 13.04 -4.01
N TRP A 165 -9.68 14.20 -3.53
CA TRP A 165 -8.92 15.06 -2.61
C TRP A 165 -8.93 14.53 -1.16
N TRP A 166 -9.94 13.76 -0.74
CA TRP A 166 -10.07 13.31 0.65
C TRP A 166 -9.09 12.21 1.03
N VAL A 167 -8.80 11.27 0.13
CA VAL A 167 -7.83 10.18 0.41
C VAL A 167 -6.42 10.76 0.68
N PRO A 168 -5.90 11.73 -0.10
CA PRO A 168 -4.70 12.47 0.25
C PRO A 168 -4.82 13.32 1.52
N LEU A 169 -6.00 13.84 1.85
CA LEU A 169 -6.22 14.71 3.02
C LEU A 169 -6.33 13.97 4.36
N ALA A 170 -6.95 12.79 4.39
CA ALA A 170 -6.96 11.90 5.56
C ALA A 170 -5.56 11.28 5.83
N ILE A 171 -4.68 11.32 4.82
CA ILE A 171 -3.31 10.83 4.83
C ILE A 171 -2.33 12.03 4.88
N HIS A 172 -2.60 13.06 5.69
CA HIS A 172 -1.70 14.23 5.84
C HIS A 172 -0.72 14.04 7.02
N PRO A 173 0.36 13.27 6.79
CA PRO A 173 1.62 13.97 6.54
C PRO A 173 2.36 13.44 5.29
N TRP A 174 1.71 13.43 4.12
CA TRP A 174 2.29 12.91 2.86
C TRP A 174 2.49 13.98 1.78
N ARG A 175 3.02 15.15 2.14
CA ARG A 175 3.23 16.32 1.24
C ARG A 175 4.28 16.17 0.13
N LEU A 176 4.79 14.95 -0.15
CA LEU A 176 5.94 14.75 -1.06
C LEU A 176 5.75 13.63 -2.12
N HIS A 177 4.52 13.18 -2.42
CA HIS A 177 4.28 12.18 -3.48
C HIS A 177 3.27 12.63 -4.55
N LEU A 178 3.19 13.94 -4.83
CA LEU A 178 2.32 14.58 -5.84
C LEU A 178 2.53 14.14 -7.32
N ARG A 179 3.26 13.07 -7.60
CA ARG A 179 3.47 12.56 -8.97
C ARG A 179 2.42 11.51 -9.37
N SER A 180 1.89 10.74 -8.41
CA SER A 180 0.78 9.79 -8.65
C SER A 180 -0.59 10.48 -8.74
N GLN A 181 -0.73 11.67 -8.18
CA GLN A 181 -1.94 12.49 -8.30
C GLN A 181 -2.17 12.92 -9.76
N GLN A 182 -1.10 13.29 -10.47
CA GLN A 182 -1.18 13.65 -11.89
C GLN A 182 -1.55 12.46 -12.77
N ASP A 183 -1.05 11.26 -12.44
CA ASP A 183 -1.40 10.01 -13.13
C ASP A 183 -2.86 9.61 -12.90
N MET A 184 -3.36 9.81 -11.68
CA MET A 184 -4.77 9.59 -11.34
C MET A 184 -5.70 10.60 -12.01
N ASP A 185 -5.32 11.88 -12.02
CA ASP A 185 -6.04 12.92 -12.75
C ASP A 185 -6.00 12.66 -14.27
N ALA A 186 -4.90 12.10 -14.78
CA ALA A 186 -4.76 11.72 -16.19
C ALA A 186 -5.65 10.52 -16.55
N LEU A 187 -5.73 9.51 -15.69
CA LEU A 187 -6.63 8.35 -15.88
C LEU A 187 -8.11 8.77 -15.83
N CYS A 188 -8.49 9.60 -14.84
CA CYS A 188 -9.86 10.13 -14.76
C CYS A 188 -10.22 11.01 -15.98
N ARG A 189 -9.28 11.79 -16.52
CA ARG A 189 -9.49 12.59 -17.74
C ARG A 189 -9.61 11.71 -18.99
N ALA A 190 -8.75 10.70 -19.14
CA ALA A 190 -8.76 9.80 -20.29
C ALA A 190 -10.02 8.91 -20.35
N GLU A 191 -10.65 8.65 -19.21
CA GLU A 191 -11.88 7.86 -19.11
C GLU A 191 -13.15 8.73 -19.27
N ALA A 192 -13.09 10.02 -18.94
CA ALA A 192 -14.19 10.97 -19.15
C ALA A 192 -14.36 11.41 -20.62
N GLU A 193 -13.34 11.18 -21.46
CA GLU A 193 -13.35 11.47 -22.90
C GLU A 193 -13.80 10.26 -23.76
N LYS A 194 -14.22 9.15 -23.15
CA LYS A 194 -14.81 7.97 -23.80
C LYS A 194 -16.31 7.87 -23.54
#